data_AF-A0A4P6XJA1-F1
#
_entry.id   AF-A0A4P6XJA1-F1
#
_cell.length_a   1.000
_cell.length_b   1.000
_cell.length_c   1.000
_cell.angle_alpha   90.00
_cell.angle_beta   90.00
_cell.angle_gamma   90.00
#
_symmetry.space_group_name_H-M   'P 1'
#
loop_
_entity.id
_entity.type
_entity.pdbx_description
1 polymer ?
#
loop_
_entity_poly.entity_id
_entity_poly.type
_entity_poly.pdbx_seq_one_letter_code
_entity_poly.pdbx_strand_id
1 'polypeptide(L)'
;MVNEMAIESTNDRELQLLQDFQSEIAIIDLMIMQWKGTDFRALEKIVWEINRLRLTYQGAVNDQELNRSIVGAFSSFNPTAAGAIWDWWKDYLKLGKPLARASNEEIIKSFHENVWLKINACYHRREMRIQEVPEKERNAFLAKVNSMRCDIDAFWDVKSIDEEETAQDPKNKWLVSAEQMMMSFLNTMRRRPDLCTNCLGKHELKVCPNIHEDAAQNFAAWYDPTFAKVTGKTPPRLARENVKKIKKWEKYMLLSEQ
;
A
#
# COMPACT_ATOMS: atom_id res chain seq x y z
N MET A 1 -18.67 30.78 -29.47
CA MET A 1 -17.63 31.09 -28.45
C MET A 1 -18.14 31.12 -27.00
N VAL A 2 -19.46 31.01 -26.71
CA VAL A 2 -19.95 30.95 -25.31
C VAL A 2 -19.98 29.52 -24.74
N ASN A 3 -19.80 28.47 -25.58
CA ASN A 3 -19.86 27.07 -25.13
C ASN A 3 -18.52 26.49 -24.64
N GLU A 4 -17.35 27.01 -25.05
CA GLU A 4 -16.06 26.42 -24.67
C GLU A 4 -15.66 26.76 -23.23
N MET A 5 -15.89 28.01 -22.78
CA MET A 5 -15.59 28.43 -21.40
C MET A 5 -16.47 27.74 -20.34
N ALA A 6 -17.71 27.39 -20.69
CA ALA A 6 -18.61 26.68 -19.77
C ALA A 6 -18.20 25.20 -19.58
N ILE A 7 -17.67 24.57 -20.64
CA ILE A 7 -17.21 23.17 -20.64
C ILE A 7 -15.91 23.05 -19.84
N GLU A 8 -14.95 23.97 -19.99
CA GLU A 8 -13.71 23.96 -19.22
C GLU A 8 -13.96 24.12 -17.71
N SER A 9 -14.86 25.02 -17.28
CA SER A 9 -15.14 25.21 -15.85
C SER A 9 -15.87 24.03 -15.19
N THR A 10 -16.58 23.20 -15.98
CA THR A 10 -17.28 22.02 -15.48
C THR A 10 -16.29 20.89 -15.19
N ASN A 11 -15.28 20.71 -16.05
CA ASN A 11 -14.23 19.70 -15.88
C ASN A 11 -13.34 19.99 -14.67
N ASP A 12 -12.98 21.25 -14.43
CA ASP A 12 -12.15 21.63 -13.27
C ASP A 12 -12.86 21.36 -11.94
N ARG A 13 -14.18 21.60 -11.90
CA ARG A 13 -14.99 21.32 -10.71
C ARG A 13 -15.12 19.83 -10.43
N GLU A 14 -15.35 19.00 -11.45
CA GLU A 14 -15.39 17.55 -11.29
C GLU A 14 -14.05 16.98 -10.83
N LEU A 15 -12.94 17.50 -11.38
CA LEU A 15 -11.60 17.12 -10.98
C LEU A 15 -11.32 17.49 -9.52
N GLN A 16 -11.70 18.68 -9.08
CA GLN A 16 -11.55 19.10 -7.67
C GLN A 16 -12.38 18.21 -6.73
N LEU A 17 -13.63 17.90 -7.09
CA LEU A 17 -14.47 17.00 -6.30
C LEU A 17 -13.86 15.61 -6.15
N LEU A 18 -13.25 15.08 -7.22
CA LEU A 18 -12.55 13.80 -7.19
C LEU A 18 -11.31 13.84 -6.28
N GLN A 19 -10.53 14.93 -6.32
CA GLN A 19 -9.36 15.11 -5.46
C GLN A 19 -9.74 15.24 -3.98
N ASP A 20 -10.81 15.98 -3.68
CA ASP A 20 -11.32 16.12 -2.32
C ASP A 20 -11.81 14.76 -1.79
N PHE A 21 -12.56 14.01 -2.62
CA PHE A 21 -13.00 12.66 -2.30
C PHE A 21 -11.82 11.71 -2.02
N GLN A 22 -10.80 11.71 -2.89
CA GLN A 22 -9.59 10.88 -2.73
C GLN A 22 -8.82 11.24 -1.46
N SER A 23 -8.79 12.52 -1.10
CA SER A 23 -8.17 12.96 0.16
C SER A 23 -8.96 12.47 1.36
N GLU A 24 -10.30 12.58 1.35
CA GLU A 24 -11.12 12.11 2.47
C GLU A 24 -11.09 10.58 2.63
N ILE A 25 -11.09 9.81 1.54
CA ILE A 25 -11.02 8.34 1.61
C ILE A 25 -9.66 7.87 2.14
N ALA A 26 -8.56 8.55 1.78
CA ALA A 26 -7.23 8.25 2.32
C ALA A 26 -7.19 8.42 3.84
N ILE A 27 -7.86 9.46 4.38
CA ILE A 27 -7.97 9.65 5.83
C ILE A 27 -8.81 8.55 6.47
N ILE A 28 -9.91 8.12 5.85
CA ILE A 28 -10.70 6.99 6.34
C ILE A 28 -9.89 5.69 6.35
N ASP A 29 -9.15 5.41 5.28
CA ASP A 29 -8.27 4.24 5.20
C ASP A 29 -7.21 4.28 6.31
N LEU A 30 -6.62 5.45 6.56
CA LEU A 30 -5.69 5.64 7.67
C LEU A 30 -6.36 5.37 9.02
N MET A 31 -7.57 5.88 9.25
CA MET A 31 -8.34 5.60 10.48
C MET A 31 -8.61 4.11 10.66
N ILE A 32 -8.97 3.43 9.58
CA ILE A 32 -9.18 1.99 9.56
C ILE A 32 -7.88 1.25 9.86
N MET A 33 -6.75 1.67 9.30
CA MET A 33 -5.45 1.02 9.55
C MET A 33 -4.97 1.23 10.99
N GLN A 34 -5.21 2.42 11.56
CA GLN A 34 -4.74 2.76 12.91
C GLN A 34 -5.69 2.33 14.02
N TRP A 35 -6.93 1.97 13.74
CA TRP A 35 -7.85 1.47 14.75
C TRP A 35 -7.28 0.22 15.45
N LYS A 36 -7.12 0.29 16.77
CA LYS A 36 -6.48 -0.77 17.59
C LYS A 36 -7.32 -2.03 17.71
N GLY A 37 -8.59 -1.99 17.34
CA GLY A 37 -9.50 -3.10 17.61
C GLY A 37 -9.86 -3.22 19.10
N THR A 38 -9.82 -2.16 19.90
CA THR A 38 -10.19 -2.25 21.34
C THR A 38 -11.54 -1.62 21.66
N ASP A 39 -12.01 -0.70 20.82
CA ASP A 39 -13.32 -0.06 20.94
C ASP A 39 -14.09 -0.22 19.63
N PHE A 40 -15.21 -0.95 19.69
CA PHE A 40 -16.08 -1.17 18.53
C PHE A 40 -16.80 0.12 18.09
N ARG A 41 -17.05 1.06 19.00
CA ARG A 41 -17.73 2.32 18.69
C ARG A 41 -16.91 3.16 17.70
N ALA A 42 -15.59 3.09 17.79
CA ALA A 42 -14.70 3.74 16.82
C ALA A 42 -14.95 3.23 15.39
N LEU A 43 -15.21 1.93 15.22
CA LEU A 43 -15.54 1.35 13.92
C LEU A 43 -16.92 1.80 13.41
N GLU A 44 -17.93 1.89 14.29
CA GLU A 44 -19.24 2.44 13.91
C GLU A 44 -19.15 3.89 13.42
N LYS A 45 -18.30 4.71 14.07
CA LYS A 45 -18.05 6.09 13.67
C LYS A 45 -17.33 6.20 12.33
N ILE A 46 -16.36 5.32 12.07
CA ILE A 46 -15.71 5.20 10.75
C ILE A 46 -16.76 4.90 9.66
N VAL A 47 -17.67 3.95 9.90
CA VAL A 47 -18.74 3.65 8.92
C VAL A 47 -19.65 4.83 8.68
N TRP A 48 -20.01 5.56 9.73
CA TRP A 48 -20.79 6.77 9.59
C TRP A 48 -20.11 7.80 8.67
N GLU A 49 -18.80 8.01 8.79
CA GLU A 49 -18.03 8.88 7.89
C GLU A 49 -18.04 8.36 6.44
N ILE A 50 -17.90 7.05 6.23
CA ILE A 50 -17.98 6.46 4.90
C ILE A 50 -19.34 6.74 4.24
N ASN A 51 -20.42 6.62 5.00
CA ASN A 51 -21.76 6.92 4.49
C ASN A 51 -21.97 8.41 4.24
N ARG A 52 -21.40 9.27 5.10
CA ARG A 52 -21.39 10.71 4.87
C ARG A 52 -20.69 11.04 3.55
N LEU A 53 -19.53 10.42 3.26
CA LEU A 53 -18.85 10.59 1.97
C LEU A 53 -19.71 10.10 0.80
N ARG A 54 -20.31 8.92 0.91
CA ARG A 54 -21.20 8.38 -0.13
C ARG A 54 -22.32 9.37 -0.48
N LEU A 55 -22.92 10.00 0.52
CA LEU A 55 -23.97 10.99 0.34
C LEU A 55 -23.42 12.31 -0.23
N THR A 56 -22.25 12.76 0.24
CA THR A 56 -21.64 14.03 -0.16
C THR A 56 -21.18 14.01 -1.62
N TYR A 57 -20.62 12.88 -2.06
CA TYR A 57 -20.02 12.71 -3.39
C TYR A 57 -20.86 11.78 -4.30
N GLN A 58 -22.18 11.74 -4.07
CA GLN A 58 -23.08 10.87 -4.82
C GLN A 58 -22.96 11.10 -6.33
N GLY A 59 -22.76 10.02 -7.09
CA GLY A 59 -22.64 10.05 -8.56
C GLY A 59 -21.21 10.25 -9.09
N ALA A 60 -20.26 10.67 -8.25
CA ALA A 60 -18.84 10.80 -8.62
C ALA A 60 -17.98 9.60 -8.18
N VAL A 61 -18.53 8.71 -7.35
CA VAL A 61 -17.76 7.70 -6.62
C VAL A 61 -18.27 6.29 -6.90
N ASN A 62 -17.32 5.36 -7.03
CA ASN A 62 -17.60 3.93 -7.08
C ASN A 62 -17.76 3.36 -5.67
N ASP A 63 -18.96 2.86 -5.34
CA ASP A 63 -19.24 2.20 -4.05
C ASP A 63 -18.27 1.07 -3.71
N GLN A 64 -17.67 0.45 -4.73
CA GLN A 64 -16.65 -0.57 -4.53
C GLN A 64 -15.40 -0.06 -3.81
N GLU A 65 -14.99 1.20 -4.03
CA GLU A 65 -13.82 1.79 -3.35
C GLU A 65 -14.12 1.99 -1.87
N LEU A 66 -15.28 2.57 -1.55
CA LEU A 66 -15.73 2.75 -0.17
C LEU A 66 -15.84 1.41 0.59
N ASN A 67 -16.29 0.35 -0.10
CA ASN A 67 -16.39 -0.97 0.51
C ASN A 67 -15.01 -1.63 0.72
N ARG A 68 -14.01 -1.34 -0.13
CA ARG A 68 -12.63 -1.86 0.04
C ARG A 68 -11.98 -1.33 1.31
N SER A 69 -12.21 -0.06 1.65
CA SER A 69 -11.73 0.55 2.90
C SER A 69 -12.14 -0.28 4.12
N ILE A 70 -13.41 -0.67 4.21
CA ILE A 70 -13.92 -1.49 5.32
C ILE A 70 -13.25 -2.86 5.41
N VAL A 71 -12.94 -3.50 4.27
CA VAL A 71 -12.22 -4.78 4.28
C VAL A 71 -10.87 -4.65 4.99
N GLY A 72 -10.22 -3.50 4.87
CA GLY A 72 -8.99 -3.18 5.59
C GLY A 72 -9.12 -3.29 7.11
N ALA A 73 -10.31 -3.03 7.67
CA ALA A 73 -10.56 -3.10 9.11
C ALA A 73 -10.41 -4.53 9.65
N PHE A 74 -10.69 -5.53 8.81
CA PHE A 74 -10.62 -6.94 9.18
C PHE A 74 -9.21 -7.53 9.04
N SER A 75 -8.24 -6.74 8.60
CA SER A 75 -6.85 -7.15 8.48
C SER A 75 -6.06 -6.90 9.77
N SER A 76 -5.01 -7.70 9.98
CA SER A 76 -4.02 -7.53 11.08
C SER A 76 -4.57 -7.81 12.48
N PHE A 77 -5.63 -8.60 12.59
CA PHE A 77 -5.94 -9.25 13.86
C PHE A 77 -4.92 -10.34 14.16
N ASN A 78 -4.78 -10.71 15.42
CA ASN A 78 -3.95 -11.85 15.79
C ASN A 78 -4.42 -13.14 15.07
N PRO A 79 -3.58 -14.18 14.94
CA PRO A 79 -3.94 -15.37 14.16
C PRO A 79 -5.24 -16.05 14.58
N THR A 80 -5.57 -16.04 15.88
CA THR A 80 -6.80 -16.63 16.41
C THR A 80 -8.05 -15.89 15.94
N ALA A 81 -8.09 -14.56 16.09
CA ALA A 81 -9.20 -13.74 15.61
C ALA A 81 -9.22 -13.70 14.08
N ALA A 82 -8.07 -13.65 13.41
CA ALA A 82 -7.96 -13.69 11.95
C ALA A 82 -8.61 -14.95 11.35
N GLY A 83 -8.46 -16.12 12.00
CA GLY A 83 -9.14 -17.35 11.60
C GLY A 83 -10.68 -17.21 11.65
N ALA A 84 -11.21 -16.77 12.79
CA ALA A 84 -12.65 -16.56 12.96
C ALA A 84 -13.22 -15.51 11.97
N ILE A 85 -12.48 -14.43 11.74
CA ILE A 85 -12.80 -13.41 10.75
C ILE A 85 -12.84 -14.01 9.35
N TRP A 86 -11.84 -14.80 8.98
CA TRP A 86 -11.74 -15.40 7.65
C TRP A 86 -12.85 -16.41 7.39
N ASP A 87 -13.22 -17.21 8.38
CA ASP A 87 -14.32 -18.16 8.28
C ASP A 87 -15.67 -17.43 8.15
N TRP A 88 -15.91 -16.40 8.99
CA TRP A 88 -17.07 -15.53 8.82
C TRP A 88 -17.08 -14.86 7.44
N TRP A 89 -15.94 -14.36 6.97
CA TRP A 89 -15.84 -13.69 5.68
C TRP A 89 -16.16 -14.64 4.52
N LYS A 90 -15.63 -15.86 4.55
CA LYS A 90 -15.96 -16.91 3.58
C LYS A 90 -17.45 -17.22 3.57
N ASP A 91 -18.06 -17.36 4.74
CA ASP A 91 -19.48 -17.69 4.84
C ASP A 91 -20.35 -16.51 4.41
N TYR A 92 -19.96 -15.28 4.76
CA TYR A 92 -20.59 -14.05 4.30
C TYR A 92 -20.57 -13.95 2.76
N LEU A 93 -19.44 -14.29 2.12
CA LEU A 93 -19.32 -14.32 0.66
C LEU A 93 -20.09 -15.49 0.00
N LYS A 94 -20.12 -16.68 0.62
CA LYS A 94 -20.87 -17.85 0.12
C LYS A 94 -22.38 -17.64 0.12
N LEU A 95 -22.91 -16.79 0.99
CA LEU A 95 -24.35 -16.46 1.05
C LEU A 95 -24.84 -15.64 -0.15
N GLY A 96 -24.01 -15.40 -1.18
CA GLY A 96 -24.46 -14.86 -2.46
C GLY A 96 -24.79 -13.37 -2.44
N LYS A 97 -24.43 -12.64 -1.38
CA LYS A 97 -24.33 -11.18 -1.40
C LYS A 97 -22.91 -10.81 -1.85
N PRO A 98 -22.65 -10.57 -3.14
CA PRO A 98 -21.36 -10.00 -3.54
C PRO A 98 -21.14 -8.71 -2.74
N LEU A 99 -19.89 -8.44 -2.35
CA LEU A 99 -19.45 -7.18 -1.73
C LEU A 99 -20.03 -5.92 -2.40
N ALA A 100 -20.41 -6.02 -3.67
CA ALA A 100 -21.09 -4.99 -4.43
C ALA A 100 -22.53 -4.65 -3.98
N ARG A 101 -23.17 -5.48 -3.13
CA ARG A 101 -24.59 -5.31 -2.74
C ARG A 101 -24.81 -5.14 -1.25
N ALA A 102 -23.83 -5.49 -0.41
CA ALA A 102 -23.95 -5.27 1.02
C ALA A 102 -23.60 -3.82 1.37
N SER A 103 -24.40 -3.20 2.22
CA SER A 103 -24.04 -1.90 2.77
C SER A 103 -22.92 -2.03 3.80
N ASN A 104 -22.18 -0.95 4.03
CA ASN A 104 -21.10 -0.92 5.00
C ASN A 104 -21.61 -1.20 6.44
N GLU A 105 -22.82 -0.74 6.75
CA GLU A 105 -23.51 -1.03 8.01
C GLU A 105 -23.89 -2.51 8.13
N GLU A 106 -24.38 -3.14 7.06
CA GLU A 106 -24.70 -4.57 7.06
C GLU A 106 -23.44 -5.40 7.34
N ILE A 107 -22.31 -5.03 6.74
CA ILE A 107 -21.02 -5.70 6.94
C ILE A 107 -20.57 -5.56 8.40
N ILE A 108 -20.54 -4.34 8.94
CA ILE A 108 -20.10 -4.10 10.32
C ILE A 108 -21.03 -4.71 11.37
N LYS A 109 -22.35 -4.62 11.15
CA LYS A 109 -23.33 -5.27 12.03
C LYS A 109 -23.14 -6.78 12.04
N SER A 110 -22.97 -7.40 10.87
CA SER A 110 -22.73 -8.84 10.77
C SER A 110 -21.42 -9.24 11.45
N PHE A 111 -20.35 -8.47 11.26
CA PHE A 111 -19.07 -8.70 11.93
C PHE A 111 -19.20 -8.62 13.45
N HIS A 112 -19.92 -7.62 13.97
CA HIS A 112 -20.15 -7.47 15.41
C HIS A 112 -20.83 -8.71 16.01
N GLU A 113 -21.96 -9.09 15.41
CA GLU A 113 -22.82 -10.16 15.91
C GLU A 113 -22.19 -11.54 15.76
N ASN A 114 -21.41 -11.76 14.69
CA ASN A 114 -20.93 -13.09 14.33
C ASN A 114 -19.48 -13.36 14.69
N VAL A 115 -18.66 -12.32 14.86
CA VAL A 115 -17.24 -12.45 15.18
C VAL A 115 -16.93 -11.74 16.47
N TRP A 116 -17.10 -10.42 16.51
CA TRP A 116 -16.60 -9.57 17.60
C TRP A 116 -17.07 -10.00 18.99
N LEU A 117 -18.37 -10.20 19.15
CA LEU A 117 -18.97 -10.62 20.43
C LEU A 117 -18.63 -12.06 20.83
N LYS A 118 -18.13 -12.88 19.90
CA LYS A 118 -17.84 -14.30 20.12
C LYS A 118 -16.36 -14.58 20.37
N ILE A 119 -15.47 -13.75 19.86
CA ILE A 119 -14.02 -13.87 20.14
C ILE A 119 -13.68 -13.26 21.50
N ASN A 120 -12.67 -13.81 22.17
CA ASN A 120 -12.22 -13.28 23.46
C ASN A 120 -11.68 -11.84 23.30
N ALA A 121 -11.97 -10.97 24.25
CA ALA A 121 -11.51 -9.58 24.27
C ALA A 121 -9.98 -9.43 24.15
N CYS A 122 -9.19 -10.39 24.67
CA CYS A 122 -7.73 -10.37 24.52
C CYS A 122 -7.26 -10.53 23.07
N TYR A 123 -8.13 -10.98 22.16
CA TYR A 123 -7.89 -11.15 20.74
C TYR A 123 -8.52 -10.05 19.88
N HIS A 124 -9.20 -9.07 20.48
CA HIS A 124 -9.73 -7.92 19.74
C HIS A 124 -8.60 -7.01 19.24
N ARG A 125 -7.46 -6.99 19.95
CA ARG A 125 -6.34 -6.11 19.61
C ARG A 125 -5.72 -6.48 18.27
N ARG A 126 -5.57 -5.48 17.41
CA ARG A 126 -4.89 -5.56 16.12
C ARG A 126 -3.39 -5.29 16.28
N GLU A 127 -2.62 -5.89 15.39
CA GLU A 127 -1.19 -5.62 15.26
C GLU A 127 -0.98 -4.16 14.85
N MET A 128 -0.01 -3.50 15.50
CA MET A 128 0.34 -2.13 15.18
C MET A 128 0.90 -2.05 13.76
N ARG A 129 0.42 -1.09 12.98
CA ARG A 129 1.00 -0.72 11.70
C ARG A 129 1.56 0.68 11.80
N ILE A 130 2.88 0.78 11.89
CA ILE A 130 3.56 2.08 11.78
C ILE A 130 3.24 2.61 10.38
N GLN A 131 2.54 3.73 10.33
CA GLN A 131 2.30 4.48 9.11
C GLN A 131 2.99 5.83 9.27
N GLU A 132 3.75 6.16 8.25
CA GLU A 132 4.41 7.44 8.09
C GLU A 132 3.69 8.14 6.95
N VAL A 133 3.08 9.29 7.23
CA VAL A 133 2.25 10.04 6.27
C VAL A 133 2.67 11.51 6.27
N PRO A 134 2.36 12.26 5.19
CA PRO A 134 2.57 13.70 5.17
C PRO A 134 1.91 14.38 6.38
N GLU A 135 2.54 15.43 6.91
CA GLU A 135 2.04 16.13 8.10
C GLU A 135 0.58 16.59 7.95
N LYS A 136 0.23 17.05 6.74
CA LYS A 136 -1.14 17.44 6.39
C LYS A 136 -2.15 16.31 6.61
N GLU A 137 -1.83 15.09 6.19
CA GLU A 137 -2.71 13.92 6.35
C GLU A 137 -2.81 13.48 7.80
N ARG A 138 -1.68 13.48 8.53
CA ARG A 138 -1.68 13.22 9.97
C ARG A 138 -2.57 14.21 10.73
N ASN A 139 -2.46 15.49 10.42
CA ASN A 139 -3.25 16.54 11.06
C ASN A 139 -4.75 16.38 10.72
N ALA A 140 -5.08 16.03 9.48
CA ALA A 140 -6.45 15.74 9.07
C ALA A 140 -7.02 14.50 9.78
N PHE A 141 -6.23 13.44 9.94
CA PHE A 141 -6.59 12.25 10.71
C PHE A 141 -6.92 12.61 12.17
N LEU A 142 -6.03 13.33 12.86
CA LEU A 142 -6.24 13.73 14.26
C LEU A 142 -7.49 14.61 14.40
N ALA A 143 -7.67 15.56 13.50
CA ALA A 143 -8.86 16.42 13.48
C ALA A 143 -10.14 15.59 13.30
N LYS A 144 -10.14 14.59 12.42
CA LYS A 144 -11.30 13.74 12.17
C LYS A 144 -11.63 12.83 13.36
N VAL A 145 -10.63 12.20 13.98
CA VAL A 145 -10.82 11.40 15.21
C VAL A 145 -11.45 12.24 16.31
N ASN A 146 -10.95 13.46 16.51
CA ASN A 146 -11.50 14.41 17.49
C ASN A 146 -12.94 14.83 17.14
N SER A 147 -13.24 15.12 15.87
CA SER A 147 -14.59 15.55 15.45
C SER A 147 -15.65 14.46 15.64
N MET A 148 -15.27 13.19 15.47
CA MET A 148 -16.15 12.05 15.71
C MET A 148 -16.43 11.79 17.20
N ARG A 149 -15.70 12.47 18.10
CA ARG A 149 -15.70 12.24 19.55
C ARG A 149 -15.34 10.79 19.91
N CYS A 150 -14.41 10.21 19.16
CA CYS A 150 -13.82 8.92 19.51
C CYS A 150 -12.73 9.13 20.58
N ASP A 151 -12.48 8.10 21.37
CA ASP A 151 -11.29 8.06 22.20
C ASP A 151 -10.04 7.94 21.30
N ILE A 152 -9.09 8.85 21.44
CA ILE A 152 -7.83 8.80 20.68
C ILE A 152 -7.06 7.51 21.00
N ASP A 153 -7.23 6.97 22.21
CA ASP A 153 -6.61 5.72 22.63
C ASP A 153 -7.16 4.49 21.88
N ALA A 154 -8.28 4.62 21.16
CA ALA A 154 -8.77 3.59 20.24
C ALA A 154 -7.92 3.48 18.95
N PHE A 155 -6.98 4.41 18.73
CA PHE A 155 -6.13 4.44 17.54
C PHE A 155 -4.64 4.40 17.90
N TRP A 156 -3.84 3.78 17.05
CA TRP A 156 -2.38 3.85 17.08
C TRP A 156 -1.89 5.23 16.59
N ASP A 157 -0.71 5.62 17.06
CA ASP A 157 -0.10 6.89 16.66
C ASP A 157 0.37 6.86 15.20
N VAL A 158 0.14 7.97 14.51
CA VAL A 158 0.63 8.21 13.15
C VAL A 158 1.87 9.11 13.21
N LYS A 159 2.94 8.70 12.54
CA LYS A 159 4.16 9.50 12.43
C LYS A 159 4.05 10.45 11.23
N SER A 160 4.43 11.71 11.41
CA SER A 160 4.62 12.63 10.29
C SER A 160 5.96 12.36 9.63
N ILE A 161 5.99 12.40 8.30
CA ILE A 161 7.22 12.60 7.55
C ILE A 161 7.29 14.09 7.26
N ASP A 162 8.40 14.73 7.61
CA ASP A 162 8.65 16.11 7.20
C ASP A 162 8.69 16.14 5.66
N GLU A 163 7.87 16.98 5.03
CA GLU A 163 7.74 17.01 3.57
C GLU A 163 9.10 17.24 2.88
N GLU A 164 10.07 17.83 3.59
CA GLU A 164 11.45 18.03 3.15
C GLU A 164 12.26 16.73 2.99
N GLU A 165 11.99 15.66 3.77
CA GLU A 165 12.65 14.35 3.57
C GLU A 165 12.03 13.56 2.41
N THR A 166 10.80 13.92 2.00
CA THR A 166 10.16 13.36 0.79
C THR A 166 10.52 14.10 -0.49
N ALA A 167 11.48 15.03 -0.46
CA ALA A 167 12.25 15.43 -1.65
C ALA A 167 13.14 14.26 -2.13
N GLN A 168 12.55 13.08 -2.31
CA GLN A 168 13.00 12.14 -3.31
C GLN A 168 13.10 12.93 -4.61
N ASP A 169 14.32 12.99 -5.16
CA ASP A 169 14.63 13.62 -6.45
C ASP A 169 13.44 13.37 -7.40
N PRO A 170 12.75 14.42 -7.91
CA PRO A 170 11.52 14.29 -8.69
C PRO A 170 11.64 13.38 -9.91
N LYS A 171 12.86 12.93 -10.25
CA LYS A 171 13.17 11.91 -11.25
C LYS A 171 12.81 10.47 -10.83
N ASN A 172 12.66 10.16 -9.55
CA ASN A 172 12.34 8.81 -9.04
C ASN A 172 10.84 8.57 -8.75
N LYS A 173 9.99 9.60 -8.90
CA LYS A 173 8.54 9.55 -8.65
C LYS A 173 7.79 8.50 -9.49
N TRP A 174 8.41 8.00 -10.55
CA TRP A 174 7.82 7.04 -11.49
C TRP A 174 8.26 5.59 -11.28
N LEU A 175 9.12 5.33 -10.29
CA LEU A 175 9.57 3.97 -10.02
C LEU A 175 8.54 3.24 -9.16
N VAL A 176 7.97 2.16 -9.69
CA VAL A 176 7.06 1.27 -8.93
C VAL A 176 7.82 0.69 -7.73
N SER A 177 7.17 0.31 -6.63
CA SER A 177 7.83 -0.20 -5.41
C SER A 177 8.87 -1.30 -5.66
N ALA A 178 8.66 -2.15 -6.67
CA ALA A 178 9.62 -3.16 -7.10
C ALA A 178 10.92 -2.57 -7.68
N GLU A 179 10.81 -1.48 -8.45
CA GLU A 179 11.96 -0.77 -9.02
C GLU A 179 12.72 -0.01 -7.92
N GLN A 180 12.03 0.58 -6.95
CA GLN A 180 12.67 1.18 -5.76
C GLN A 180 13.47 0.15 -4.95
N MET A 181 12.88 -1.04 -4.71
CA MET A 181 13.58 -2.16 -4.09
C MET A 181 14.81 -2.60 -4.89
N MET A 182 14.67 -2.75 -6.21
CA MET A 182 15.78 -3.12 -7.09
C MET A 182 16.89 -2.06 -7.05
N MET A 183 16.56 -0.78 -7.06
CA MET A 183 17.53 0.31 -6.98
C MET A 183 18.29 0.31 -5.64
N SER A 184 17.57 0.14 -4.52
CA SER A 184 18.20 0.00 -3.20
C SER A 184 19.15 -1.20 -3.14
N PHE A 185 18.73 -2.32 -3.72
CA PHE A 185 19.55 -3.51 -3.83
C PHE A 185 20.81 -3.28 -4.69
N LEU A 186 20.69 -2.67 -5.87
CA LEU A 186 21.83 -2.35 -6.74
C LEU A 186 22.83 -1.39 -6.07
N ASN A 187 22.33 -0.37 -5.36
CA ASN A 187 23.17 0.53 -4.57
C ASN A 187 23.94 -0.20 -3.47
N THR A 188 23.29 -1.16 -2.82
CA THR A 188 23.93 -2.01 -1.81
C THR A 188 25.05 -2.85 -2.44
N MET A 189 24.78 -3.50 -3.57
CA MET A 189 25.79 -4.30 -4.29
C MET A 189 26.98 -3.46 -4.76
N ARG A 190 26.75 -2.21 -5.19
CA ARG A 190 27.82 -1.29 -5.59
C ARG A 190 28.72 -0.89 -4.41
N ARG A 191 28.14 -0.69 -3.22
CA ARG A 191 28.89 -0.40 -1.99
C ARG A 191 29.59 -1.63 -1.41
N ARG A 192 29.21 -2.83 -1.86
CA ARG A 192 29.70 -4.13 -1.38
C ARG A 192 30.19 -5.00 -2.55
N PRO A 193 31.24 -4.57 -3.29
CA PRO A 193 31.78 -5.32 -4.42
C PRO A 193 32.42 -6.66 -3.99
N ASP A 194 32.59 -6.90 -2.69
CA ASP A 194 33.02 -8.18 -2.12
C ASP A 194 31.94 -9.27 -2.20
N LEU A 195 30.68 -8.91 -2.46
CA LEU A 195 29.55 -9.84 -2.48
C LEU A 195 29.21 -10.28 -3.91
N CYS A 196 28.91 -11.58 -4.06
CA CYS A 196 28.47 -12.16 -5.30
C CYS A 196 27.08 -11.66 -5.69
N THR A 197 26.92 -11.20 -6.93
CA THR A 197 25.62 -10.76 -7.47
C THR A 197 24.58 -11.89 -7.60
N ASN A 198 24.98 -13.17 -7.55
CA ASN A 198 24.00 -14.25 -7.64
C ASN A 198 23.47 -14.70 -6.28
N CYS A 199 24.34 -14.90 -5.28
CA CYS A 199 23.96 -15.48 -3.99
C CYS A 199 24.31 -14.61 -2.77
N LEU A 200 24.88 -13.42 -2.97
CA LEU A 200 25.27 -12.47 -1.92
C LEU A 200 26.37 -12.98 -0.96
N GLY A 201 27.04 -14.09 -1.28
CA GLY A 201 28.20 -14.60 -0.55
C GLY A 201 29.50 -13.87 -0.88
N LYS A 202 30.53 -14.01 -0.03
CA LYS A 202 31.85 -13.38 -0.24
C LYS A 202 32.71 -14.15 -1.23
N HIS A 203 32.41 -14.02 -2.51
CA HIS A 203 33.20 -14.56 -3.60
C HIS A 203 32.81 -13.88 -4.92
N GLU A 204 33.65 -14.02 -5.95
CA GLU A 204 33.32 -13.54 -7.28
C GLU A 204 32.17 -14.34 -7.90
N LEU A 205 31.41 -13.71 -8.80
CA LEU A 205 30.36 -14.39 -9.56
C LEU A 205 30.91 -15.59 -10.35
N LYS A 206 32.12 -15.51 -10.89
CA LYS A 206 32.76 -16.56 -11.71
C LYS A 206 32.89 -17.90 -11.00
N VAL A 207 33.06 -17.88 -9.68
CA VAL A 207 33.29 -19.07 -8.84
C VAL A 207 32.08 -19.37 -7.94
N CYS A 208 30.92 -18.76 -8.23
CA CYS A 208 29.73 -18.94 -7.41
C CYS A 208 29.23 -20.38 -7.51
N PRO A 209 29.13 -21.11 -6.38
CA PRO A 209 28.66 -22.50 -6.38
C PRO A 209 27.16 -22.62 -6.67
N ASN A 210 26.41 -21.52 -6.56
CA ASN A 210 24.96 -21.47 -6.72
C ASN A 210 24.53 -21.01 -8.12
N ILE A 211 25.40 -21.12 -9.13
CA ILE A 211 25.02 -20.83 -10.51
C ILE A 211 24.20 -22.01 -11.06
N HIS A 212 22.91 -21.80 -11.24
CA HIS A 212 22.00 -22.80 -11.77
C HIS A 212 22.21 -23.01 -13.28
N GLU A 213 21.90 -24.21 -13.80
CA GLU A 213 22.03 -24.50 -15.22
C GLU A 213 21.13 -23.60 -16.07
N ASP A 214 19.85 -23.53 -15.71
CA ASP A 214 18.87 -22.59 -16.24
C ASP A 214 19.18 -21.15 -15.80
N ALA A 215 19.47 -20.29 -16.77
CA ALA A 215 19.77 -18.89 -16.55
C ALA A 215 18.63 -18.12 -15.88
N ALA A 216 17.36 -18.53 -16.07
CA ALA A 216 16.21 -17.86 -15.46
C ALA A 216 16.19 -17.98 -13.92
N GLN A 217 16.81 -19.02 -13.38
CA GLN A 217 16.89 -19.28 -11.93
C GLN A 217 18.07 -18.56 -11.26
N ASN A 218 18.94 -17.90 -12.03
CA ASN A 218 20.07 -17.14 -11.50
C ASN A 218 19.66 -15.69 -11.26
N PHE A 219 19.72 -15.22 -10.02
CA PHE A 219 19.33 -13.86 -9.68
C PHE A 219 20.14 -12.81 -10.45
N ALA A 220 21.46 -13.02 -10.56
CA ALA A 220 22.35 -12.14 -11.32
C ALA A 220 21.96 -12.01 -12.81
N ALA A 221 21.33 -13.02 -13.41
CA ALA A 221 20.95 -12.96 -14.83
C ALA A 221 19.95 -11.84 -15.13
N TRP A 222 19.17 -11.41 -14.14
CA TRP A 222 18.10 -10.42 -14.27
C TRP A 222 18.58 -8.97 -14.20
N TYR A 223 19.76 -8.72 -13.65
CA TYR A 223 20.20 -7.37 -13.34
C TYR A 223 21.70 -7.10 -13.55
N ASP A 224 22.57 -8.11 -13.49
CA ASP A 224 24.02 -7.94 -13.64
C ASP A 224 24.41 -7.95 -15.13
N PRO A 225 24.89 -6.83 -15.69
CA PRO A 225 25.23 -6.73 -17.10
C PRO A 225 26.43 -7.61 -17.51
N THR A 226 27.20 -8.12 -16.55
CA THR A 226 28.38 -8.97 -16.77
C THR A 226 28.08 -10.46 -16.70
N PHE A 227 26.89 -10.86 -16.21
CA PHE A 227 26.53 -12.27 -15.97
C PHE A 227 26.83 -13.18 -17.15
N ALA A 228 26.39 -12.80 -18.36
CA ALA A 228 26.58 -13.61 -19.56
C ALA A 228 28.06 -13.79 -19.92
N LYS A 229 28.86 -12.74 -19.72
CA LYS A 229 30.30 -12.75 -20.00
C LYS A 229 31.06 -13.60 -18.98
N VAL A 230 30.68 -13.52 -17.71
CA VAL A 230 31.36 -14.21 -16.61
C VAL A 230 31.01 -15.70 -16.55
N THR A 231 29.74 -16.04 -16.80
CA THR A 231 29.23 -17.41 -16.63
C THR A 231 29.11 -18.20 -17.94
N GLY A 232 29.18 -17.52 -19.10
CA GLY A 232 28.90 -18.10 -20.41
C GLY A 232 27.42 -18.44 -20.65
N LYS A 233 26.54 -18.16 -19.68
CA LYS A 233 25.11 -18.46 -19.77
C LYS A 233 24.34 -17.32 -20.42
N THR A 234 23.39 -17.67 -21.28
CA THR A 234 22.57 -16.68 -21.98
C THR A 234 21.37 -16.25 -21.11
N PRO A 235 21.23 -14.96 -20.74
CA PRO A 235 20.11 -14.50 -19.94
C PRO A 235 18.77 -14.65 -20.67
N PRO A 236 17.66 -14.83 -19.93
CA PRO A 236 16.31 -14.79 -20.49
C PRO A 236 16.07 -13.51 -21.30
N ARG A 237 15.19 -13.58 -22.31
CA ARG A 237 14.89 -12.41 -23.17
C ARG A 237 14.44 -11.19 -22.35
N LEU A 238 13.53 -11.40 -21.39
CA LEU A 238 13.02 -10.34 -20.50
C LEU A 238 14.13 -9.76 -19.60
N ALA A 239 15.08 -10.59 -19.17
CA ALA A 239 16.21 -10.14 -18.38
C ALA A 239 17.11 -9.15 -19.15
N ARG A 240 17.27 -9.33 -20.47
CA ARG A 240 18.03 -8.38 -21.31
C ARG A 240 17.39 -7.00 -21.37
N GLU A 241 16.06 -6.93 -21.34
CA GLU A 241 15.32 -5.67 -21.30
C GLU A 241 15.49 -4.98 -19.95
N ASN A 242 15.45 -5.74 -18.85
CA ASN A 242 15.71 -5.22 -17.51
C ASN A 242 17.14 -4.70 -17.36
N VAL A 243 18.15 -5.43 -17.86
CA VAL A 243 19.55 -4.96 -17.86
C VAL A 243 19.72 -3.66 -18.63
N LYS A 244 18.99 -3.46 -19.75
CA LYS A 244 19.00 -2.16 -20.47
C LYS A 244 18.41 -1.04 -19.62
N LYS A 245 17.31 -1.29 -18.90
CA LYS A 245 16.72 -0.32 -17.96
C LYS A 245 17.68 0.01 -16.83
N ILE A 246 18.33 -1.00 -16.24
CA ILE A 246 19.30 -0.83 -15.16
C ILE A 246 20.49 0.01 -15.61
N LYS A 247 21.08 -0.24 -16.78
CA LYS A 247 22.15 0.62 -17.33
C LYS A 247 21.72 2.08 -17.48
N LYS A 248 20.45 2.32 -17.84
CA LYS A 248 19.87 3.66 -17.90
C LYS A 248 19.79 4.28 -16.50
N TRP A 249 19.37 3.51 -15.51
CA TRP A 249 19.33 3.93 -14.10
C TRP A 249 20.70 4.20 -13.51
N GLU A 250 21.71 3.37 -13.78
CA GLU A 250 23.10 3.59 -13.35
C GLU A 250 23.63 4.93 -13.84
N LYS A 251 23.30 5.33 -15.08
CA LYS A 251 23.65 6.66 -15.60
C LYS A 251 23.00 7.79 -14.80
N TYR A 252 21.77 7.61 -14.33
CA TYR A 252 21.10 8.61 -13.50
C TYR A 252 21.69 8.66 -12.09
N MET A 253 22.01 7.52 -11.48
CA MET A 253 22.62 7.45 -10.15
C MET A 253 24.00 8.11 -10.10
N LEU A 254 24.81 7.97 -11.15
CA LEU A 254 26.11 8.63 -11.25
C LEU A 254 26.01 10.16 -11.34
N LEU A 255 24.90 10.68 -11.83
CA LEU A 255 24.66 12.13 -11.94
C LEU A 255 24.13 12.75 -10.65
N SER A 256 23.59 11.95 -9.72
CA SER A 256 23.11 12.43 -8.41
C SER A 256 24.19 12.44 -7.33
N GLU A 257 25.34 11.80 -7.58
CA GLU A 257 26.50 11.77 -6.66
C GLU A 257 27.49 12.92 -6.92
N GLN A 258 27.22 13.81 -7.88
CA GLN A 258 28.01 14.99 -8.26
C GLN A 258 27.30 16.29 -7.90
#